data_AF-A0A965VDX4-F1
#
_entry.id   AF-A0A965VDX4-F1
#
_cell.length_a   1.000
_cell.length_b   1.000
_cell.length_c   1.000
_cell.angle_alpha   90.00
_cell.angle_beta   90.00
_cell.angle_gamma   90.00
#
_symmetry.space_group_name_H-M   'P 1'
#
loop_
_entity.id
_entity.type
_entity.pdbx_description
1 polymer ?
#
loop_
_entity_poly.entity_id
_entity_poly.type
_entity_poly.pdbx_seq_one_letter_code
_entity_poly.pdbx_strand_id
1 'polypeptide(L)' 'DLGTLGQAGGAVHDPVASLLLCASAQAAYTVVNGRVVVRQGQLATLDAGPLVERHNRLARELVGV' A
#
# COMPACT_ATOMS: atom_id res chain seq x y z
N ASP A 1 1.70 7.97 -1.10
CA ASP A 1 2.70 9.05 -1.11
C ASP A 1 2.31 10.04 -2.19
N LEU A 2 2.25 11.34 -1.86
CA LEU A 2 1.84 12.40 -2.77
C LEU A 2 2.94 12.76 -3.79
N GLY A 3 4.20 12.40 -3.51
CA GLY A 3 5.32 12.63 -4.43
C GLY A 3 5.41 11.64 -5.60
N THR A 4 4.43 10.74 -5.74
CA THR A 4 4.45 9.69 -6.78
C THR A 4 3.87 10.18 -8.10
N LEU A 5 4.26 9.54 -9.22
CA LEU A 5 3.76 9.89 -10.56
C LEU A 5 2.23 9.84 -10.66
N GLY A 6 1.58 8.89 -9.97
CA GLY A 6 0.11 8.77 -9.98
C GLY A 6 -0.62 9.94 -9.29
N GLN A 7 0.12 10.80 -8.58
CA GLN A 7 -0.40 11.95 -7.84
C GLN A 7 0.08 13.28 -8.42
N ALA A 8 1.11 13.28 -9.27
CA ALA A 8 1.84 14.49 -9.68
C ALA A 8 0.97 15.58 -10.32
N GLY A 9 -0.08 15.23 -11.07
CA GLY A 9 -0.97 16.22 -11.68
C GLY A 9 -1.93 16.89 -10.69
N GLY A 10 -2.48 16.14 -9.74
CA GLY A 10 -3.43 16.66 -8.76
C GLY A 10 -2.75 17.30 -7.55
N ALA A 11 -1.69 16.66 -7.03
CA ALA A 11 -1.05 17.05 -5.77
C ALA A 11 -0.35 18.42 -5.82
N VAL A 12 0.07 18.86 -7.01
CA VAL A 12 0.66 20.20 -7.22
C VAL A 12 -0.38 21.33 -7.11
N HIS A 13 -1.67 21.02 -7.28
CA HIS A 13 -2.78 21.97 -7.20
C HIS A 13 -3.54 21.83 -5.88
N ASP A 14 -3.87 20.60 -5.50
CA ASP A 14 -4.56 20.26 -4.25
C ASP A 14 -4.13 18.85 -3.77
N PRO A 15 -3.23 18.76 -2.78
CA PRO A 15 -2.75 17.49 -2.24
C PRO A 15 -3.81 16.69 -1.46
N VAL A 16 -4.90 17.32 -1.00
CA VAL A 16 -5.97 16.63 -0.28
C VAL A 16 -6.97 16.04 -1.27
N ALA A 17 -7.40 16.82 -2.26
CA ALA A 17 -8.29 16.33 -3.31
C ALA A 17 -7.65 15.20 -4.13
N SER A 18 -6.33 15.24 -4.34
CA SER A 18 -5.62 14.19 -5.09
C SER A 18 -5.68 12.80 -4.42
N LEU A 19 -5.84 12.74 -3.09
CA LEU A 19 -6.02 11.46 -2.38
C LEU A 19 -7.35 10.78 -2.74
N LEU A 20 -8.36 11.53 -3.14
CA LEU A 20 -9.71 11.04 -3.44
C LEU A 20 -9.97 10.88 -4.94
N LEU A 21 -9.40 11.77 -5.75
CA LEU A 21 -9.75 11.93 -7.16
C LEU A 21 -8.69 11.40 -8.14
N CYS A 22 -7.51 11.00 -7.66
CA CYS A 22 -6.45 10.39 -8.47
C CYS A 22 -6.32 8.88 -8.19
N ALA A 23 -5.19 8.29 -8.59
CA ALA A 23 -4.91 6.86 -8.36
C ALA A 23 -4.82 6.55 -6.85
N SER A 24 -5.34 5.39 -6.44
CA SER A 24 -5.20 4.90 -5.06
C SER A 24 -3.72 4.73 -4.71
N ALA A 25 -3.20 5.63 -3.89
CA ALA A 25 -1.78 5.65 -3.53
C ALA A 25 -1.51 4.77 -2.30
N GLN A 26 -0.45 3.97 -2.37
CA GLN A 26 0.08 3.29 -1.19
C GLN A 26 0.58 4.33 -0.17
N ALA A 27 0.30 4.10 1.12
CA ALA A 27 0.79 4.98 2.18
C ALA A 27 2.31 4.85 2.33
N ALA A 28 3.03 5.97 2.45
CA ALA A 28 4.45 5.92 2.78
C ALA A 28 4.66 5.43 4.21
N TYR A 29 3.83 5.89 5.14
CA TYR A 29 3.84 5.49 6.54
C TYR A 29 2.43 5.19 7.03
N THR A 30 2.31 4.20 7.90
CA THR A 30 1.09 3.93 8.67
C THR A 30 1.50 3.70 10.11
N VAL A 31 0.84 4.39 11.04
CA VAL A 31 1.11 4.33 12.46
C VAL A 31 -0.17 3.91 13.18
N VAL A 32 -0.08 2.88 14.00
CA VAL A 32 -1.20 2.36 14.81
C VAL A 32 -0.74 2.33 16.25
N ASN A 33 -1.47 3.01 17.14
CA ASN A 33 -1.14 3.09 18.57
C ASN A 33 0.33 3.50 18.84
N GLY A 34 0.85 4.47 18.09
CA GLY A 34 2.23 4.94 18.21
C GLY A 34 3.30 4.03 17.59
N ARG A 35 2.92 2.87 17.02
CA ARG A 35 3.84 1.95 16.33
C ARG A 35 3.77 2.13 14.82
N VAL A 36 4.92 2.30 14.18
CA VAL A 36 5.02 2.30 12.71
C VAL A 36 4.79 0.87 12.20
N VAL A 37 3.69 0.66 11.46
CA VAL A 37 3.33 -0.65 10.87
C VAL A 37 3.61 -0.74 9.38
N VAL A 38 3.65 0.40 8.69
CA VAL A 38 4.19 0.56 7.32
C VAL A 38 5.27 1.64 7.35
N ARG A 39 6.42 1.36 6.74
CA ARG A 39 7.55 2.28 6.60
C ARG A 39 8.01 2.29 5.15
N GLN A 40 7.99 3.47 4.53
CA GLN A 40 8.33 3.67 3.12
C GLN A 40 7.59 2.70 2.17
N GLY A 41 6.29 2.50 2.41
CA GLY A 41 5.44 1.62 1.60
C GLY A 41 5.63 0.13 1.84
N GLN A 42 6.49 -0.27 2.79
CA GLN A 42 6.72 -1.68 3.16
C GLN A 42 6.16 -1.98 4.54
N LEU A 43 5.64 -3.20 4.75
CA LEU A 43 5.22 -3.66 6.07
C LEU A 43 6.44 -3.71 7.01
N ALA A 44 6.35 -3.01 8.14
CA ALA A 44 7.43 -2.90 9.13
C ALA A 44 7.29 -3.90 10.28
N THR A 45 6.22 -4.70 10.29
CA THR A 45 5.85 -5.59 11.40
C THR A 45 5.94 -7.07 11.05
N LEU A 46 6.04 -7.41 9.76
CA LEU A 46 6.11 -8.77 9.25
C LEU A 46 6.75 -8.78 7.85
N ASP A 47 7.21 -9.95 7.42
CA ASP A 47 7.68 -10.17 6.05
C ASP A 47 6.51 -10.56 5.14
N ALA A 48 6.26 -9.72 4.13
CA ALA A 48 5.16 -9.91 3.19
C ALA A 48 5.39 -11.09 2.24
N GLY A 49 6.64 -11.41 1.88
CA GLY A 49 6.96 -12.41 0.86
C GLY A 49 6.39 -13.80 1.17
N PRO A 50 6.77 -14.42 2.30
CA PRO A 50 6.26 -15.74 2.70
C PRO A 50 4.74 -15.78 2.87
N LEU A 51 4.13 -14.66 3.28
CA LEU A 51 2.67 -14.57 3.41
C LEU A 51 1.97 -14.57 2.06
N VAL A 52 2.50 -13.81 1.09
CA VAL A 52 1.98 -13.79 -0.28
C VAL A 52 2.12 -15.16 -0.93
N GLU A 53 3.26 -15.85 -0.74
CA GLU A 53 3.46 -17.21 -1.25
C GLU A 53 2.43 -18.19 -0.68
N ARG A 54 2.25 -18.17 0.65
CA ARG A 54 1.23 -18.99 1.32
C ARG A 54 -0.17 -18.66 0.83
N HIS A 55 -0.50 -17.37 0.71
CA HIS A 55 -1.80 -16.92 0.21
C HIS A 55 -2.06 -17.44 -1.21
N ASN A 56 -1.09 -17.29 -2.11
CA ASN A 56 -1.21 -17.74 -3.49
C ASN A 56 -1.34 -19.27 -3.59
N ARG A 57 -0.65 -20.04 -2.73
CA ARG A 57 -0.83 -21.49 -2.65
C ARG A 57 -2.26 -21.86 -2.25
N LEU A 58 -2.80 -21.24 -1.19
CA LEU A 58 -4.17 -21.49 -0.74
C LEU A 58 -5.21 -21.06 -1.79
N ALA A 59 -4.96 -19.96 -2.51
CA ALA A 59 -5.83 -19.51 -3.59
C ALA A 59 -5.87 -20.53 -4.74
N ARG A 60 -4.73 -21.14 -5.09
CA ARG A 60 -4.64 -22.21 -6.10
C ARG A 60 -5.38 -23.47 -5.67
N GLU A 61 -5.19 -23.90 -4.42
CA GLU A 61 -5.95 -25.01 -3.83
C GLU A 61 -7.46 -24.77 -3.89
N LEU A 62 -7.92 -23.54 -3.63
CA LEU A 62 -9.34 -23.16 -3.67
C LEU A 62 -9.95 -23.31 -5.07
N VAL A 63 -9.23 -22.95 -6.12
CA VAL A 63 -9.71 -23.05 -7.52
C VAL A 63 -9.34 -24.36 -8.21
N GLY A 64 -8.62 -25.26 -7.54
CA GLY A 64 -8.27 -26.59 -8.03
C GLY A 64 -7.13 -26.63 -9.06
N VAL A 65 -6.21 -25.65 -9.02
CA VAL A 65 -4.97 -25.61 -9.85
C VAL A 65 -3.71 -25.66 -8.99
#